data_AF-Q748C7-F1
#
_entry.id   AF-Q748C7-F1
#
_cell.length_a   1.000
_cell.length_b   1.000
_cell.length_c   1.000
_cell.angle_alpha   90.00
_cell.angle_beta   90.00
_cell.angle_gamma   90.00
#
_symmetry.space_group_name_H-M   'P 1'
#
loop_
_entity.id
_entity.type
_entity.pdbx_description
1 polymer ?
#
loop_
_entity_poly.entity_id
_entity_poly.type
_entity_poly.pdbx_seq_one_letter_code
_entity_poly.pdbx_strand_id
1 'polypeptide(L)'
;MNDQNVWHAAVAAITGQYHRLPQPVRAMLREKGGAICSAKEELHRLAHEMGSSVICASCGGECCLRGKYHFTVADLLIYRSTNAELFEPRFGRDFCPYLGDAGCLMQPSLRPFNCITFNCERVEGLWEPERIEEFYRRERELRRLYNELEVALGSQVRQGLLMGQSD
;
A
#
# COMPACT_ATOMS: atom_id res chain seq x y z
N MET A 1 -16.34 18.20 -2.90
CA MET A 1 -16.17 17.39 -1.67
C MET A 1 -14.69 17.47 -1.27
N ASN A 2 -14.32 17.61 0.01
CA ASN A 2 -12.90 17.63 0.40
C ASN A 2 -12.36 16.19 0.53
N ASP A 3 -11.04 16.01 0.40
CA ASP A 3 -10.39 14.68 0.43
C ASP A 3 -10.74 13.88 1.71
N GLN A 4 -10.92 14.57 2.83
CA GLN A 4 -11.33 13.99 4.12
C GLN A 4 -12.71 13.31 4.04
N ASN A 5 -13.70 14.00 3.48
CA ASN A 5 -15.06 13.46 3.33
C ASN A 5 -15.09 12.29 2.35
N VAL A 6 -14.32 12.37 1.24
CA VAL A 6 -14.19 11.26 0.27
C VAL A 6 -13.57 10.05 0.96
N TRP A 7 -12.50 10.24 1.74
CA TRP A 7 -11.87 9.18 2.53
C TRP A 7 -12.85 8.50 3.48
N HIS A 8 -13.54 9.26 4.33
CA HIS A 8 -14.49 8.70 5.29
C HIS A 8 -15.64 7.96 4.63
N ALA A 9 -16.20 8.52 3.54
CA ALA A 9 -17.26 7.86 2.78
C ALA A 9 -16.79 6.54 2.17
N ALA A 10 -15.62 6.53 1.53
CA ALA A 10 -15.05 5.34 0.91
C ALA A 10 -14.71 4.26 1.96
N VAL A 11 -14.08 4.66 3.08
CA VAL A 11 -13.75 3.74 4.18
C VAL A 11 -15.01 3.11 4.77
N ALA A 12 -16.05 3.91 5.04
CA ALA A 12 -17.31 3.40 5.56
C ALA A 12 -17.99 2.43 4.59
N ALA A 13 -18.07 2.79 3.31
CA ALA A 13 -18.69 1.96 2.28
C ALA A 13 -17.99 0.60 2.12
N ILE A 14 -16.66 0.60 1.96
CA ILE A 14 -15.89 -0.63 1.77
C ILE A 14 -15.85 -1.47 3.06
N THR A 15 -15.76 -0.84 4.23
CA THR A 15 -15.82 -1.58 5.51
C THR A 15 -17.18 -2.26 5.69
N GLY A 16 -18.28 -1.56 5.37
CA GLY A 16 -19.62 -2.16 5.36
C GLY A 16 -19.80 -3.28 4.34
N GLN A 17 -19.13 -3.21 3.18
CA GLN A 17 -19.07 -4.31 2.22
C GLN A 17 -18.29 -5.50 2.79
N TYR A 18 -17.11 -5.27 3.38
CA TYR A 18 -16.28 -6.30 4.00
C TYR A 18 -17.06 -7.12 5.05
N HIS A 19 -17.80 -6.45 5.93
CA HIS A 19 -18.59 -7.14 6.97
C HIS A 19 -19.72 -8.01 6.42
N ARG A 20 -20.23 -7.70 5.22
CA ARG A 20 -21.26 -8.47 4.52
C ARG A 20 -20.70 -9.59 3.65
N LEU A 21 -19.37 -9.68 3.49
CA LEU A 21 -18.76 -10.75 2.71
C LEU A 21 -19.03 -12.13 3.34
N PRO A 22 -19.31 -13.16 2.52
CA PRO A 22 -19.41 -14.54 3.00
C PRO A 22 -18.15 -14.97 3.76
N GLN A 23 -18.31 -15.84 4.76
CA GLN A 23 -17.19 -16.36 5.55
C GLN A 23 -16.06 -16.96 4.69
N PRO A 24 -16.32 -17.74 3.62
CA PRO A 24 -15.25 -18.26 2.76
C PRO A 24 -14.43 -17.14 2.09
N VAL A 25 -15.08 -16.06 1.67
CA VAL A 25 -14.41 -14.91 1.04
C VAL A 25 -13.55 -14.17 2.07
N ARG A 26 -14.06 -13.97 3.30
CA ARG A 26 -13.26 -13.36 4.39
C ARG A 26 -12.07 -14.24 4.80
N ALA A 27 -12.20 -15.56 4.75
CA ALA A 27 -11.10 -16.48 5.01
C ALA A 27 -10.00 -16.38 3.94
N MET A 28 -10.39 -16.40 2.66
CA MET A 28 -9.49 -16.19 1.53
C MET A 28 -8.78 -14.82 1.60
N LEU A 29 -9.49 -13.76 1.99
CA LEU A 29 -8.91 -12.44 2.22
C LEU A 29 -7.87 -12.41 3.35
N ARG A 30 -8.06 -13.19 4.42
CA ARG A 30 -7.05 -13.32 5.48
C ARG A 30 -5.81 -14.05 4.99
N GLU A 31 -5.99 -15.16 4.29
CA GLU A 31 -4.89 -15.96 3.76
C GLU A 31 -4.06 -15.17 2.73
N LYS A 32 -4.71 -14.66 1.68
CA LYS A 32 -4.03 -13.86 0.65
C LYS A 32 -3.50 -12.54 1.20
N GLY A 33 -4.27 -11.89 2.07
CA GLY A 33 -3.82 -10.66 2.74
C GLY A 33 -2.58 -10.88 3.59
N GLY A 34 -2.52 -11.99 4.33
CA GLY A 34 -1.33 -12.40 5.08
C GLY A 34 -0.11 -12.61 4.17
N ALA A 35 -0.27 -13.33 3.06
CA ALA A 35 0.79 -13.53 2.08
C ALA A 35 1.29 -12.19 1.47
N ILE A 36 0.37 -11.28 1.15
CA ILE A 36 0.70 -9.93 0.68
C ILE A 36 1.48 -9.15 1.73
N CYS A 37 1.04 -9.15 2.99
CA CYS A 37 1.73 -8.47 4.09
C CYS A 37 3.17 -8.99 4.25
N SER A 38 3.36 -10.31 4.26
CA SER A 38 4.70 -10.91 4.37
C SER A 38 5.61 -10.53 3.19
N ALA A 39 5.07 -10.55 1.96
CA ALA A 39 5.83 -10.15 0.77
C ALA A 39 6.22 -8.66 0.80
N LYS A 40 5.34 -7.78 1.31
CA LYS A 40 5.63 -6.36 1.50
C LYS A 40 6.71 -6.11 2.56
N GLU A 41 6.68 -6.86 3.66
CA GLU A 41 7.73 -6.77 4.69
C GLU A 41 9.10 -7.20 4.17
N GLU A 42 9.14 -8.27 3.36
CA GLU A 42 10.37 -8.70 2.69
C GLU A 42 10.96 -7.63 1.79
N LEU A 43 10.13 -7.05 0.91
CA LEU A 43 10.54 -5.97 0.01
C LEU A 43 11.03 -4.75 0.79
N HIS A 44 10.33 -4.39 1.87
CA HIS A 44 10.76 -3.30 2.73
C HIS A 44 12.12 -3.57 3.37
N ARG A 45 12.33 -4.79 3.89
CA ARG A 45 13.58 -5.17 4.54
C ARG A 45 14.74 -5.10 3.56
N LEU A 46 14.57 -5.67 2.37
CA LEU A 46 15.55 -5.60 1.29
C LEU A 46 15.89 -4.14 0.97
N ALA A 47 14.89 -3.31 0.68
CA ALA A 47 15.13 -1.89 0.39
C ALA A 47 15.82 -1.16 1.55
N HIS A 48 15.48 -1.49 2.80
CA HIS A 48 16.09 -0.89 3.99
C HIS A 48 17.55 -1.30 4.18
N GLU A 49 17.86 -2.59 4.07
CA GLU A 49 19.23 -3.13 4.13
C GLU A 49 20.13 -2.50 3.07
N MET A 50 19.56 -2.15 1.92
CA MET A 50 20.26 -1.50 0.83
C MET A 50 20.27 0.04 0.92
N GLY A 51 19.96 0.62 2.09
CA GLY A 51 20.19 2.03 2.38
C GLY A 51 19.12 3.02 1.87
N SER A 52 17.96 2.53 1.41
CA SER A 52 16.88 3.41 0.91
C SER A 52 16.43 4.47 1.93
N SER A 53 16.49 4.16 3.23
CA SER A 53 16.10 5.07 4.32
C SER A 53 16.91 6.37 4.35
N VAL A 54 18.22 6.28 4.09
CA VAL A 54 19.13 7.44 4.10
C VAL A 54 18.84 8.37 2.92
N ILE A 55 18.62 7.80 1.73
CA ILE A 55 18.29 8.57 0.53
C ILE A 55 16.92 9.22 0.64
N CYS A 56 15.90 8.48 1.10
CA CYS A 56 14.55 9.00 1.26
C CYS A 56 14.48 10.15 2.29
N ALA A 57 15.26 10.08 3.37
CA ALA A 57 15.35 11.15 4.36
C ALA A 57 16.02 12.41 3.78
N SER A 58 17.03 12.25 2.93
CA SER A 58 17.75 13.39 2.33
C SER A 58 17.00 14.08 1.20
N CYS A 59 16.14 13.36 0.46
CA CYS A 59 15.32 13.94 -0.63
C CYS A 59 13.95 14.45 -0.18
N GLY A 60 13.60 14.32 1.11
CA GLY A 60 12.30 14.77 1.64
C GLY A 60 11.09 13.99 1.10
N GLY A 61 11.31 12.82 0.48
CA GLY A 61 10.23 11.98 -0.01
C GLY A 61 9.47 12.55 -1.22
N GLU A 62 10.15 13.21 -2.16
CA GLU A 62 9.53 13.69 -3.41
C GLU A 62 8.74 12.60 -4.15
N CYS A 63 9.23 11.35 -4.13
CA CYS A 63 8.51 10.20 -4.68
C CYS A 63 7.17 9.89 -3.97
N CYS A 64 7.03 10.32 -2.71
CA CYS A 64 5.81 10.15 -1.93
C CYS A 64 4.74 11.22 -2.22
N LEU A 65 5.03 12.30 -2.96
CA LEU A 65 4.06 13.39 -3.22
C LEU A 65 2.74 12.90 -3.84
N ARG A 66 2.80 11.86 -4.68
CA ARG A 66 1.61 11.23 -5.29
C ARG A 66 1.00 10.10 -4.45
N GLY A 67 1.61 9.78 -3.32
CA GLY A 67 1.24 8.67 -2.44
C GLY A 67 -0.23 8.71 -1.98
N LYS A 68 -0.85 9.90 -1.95
CA LYS A 68 -2.26 10.06 -1.58
C LYS A 68 -3.22 9.17 -2.39
N TYR A 69 -2.92 8.93 -3.67
CA TYR A 69 -3.76 8.15 -4.57
C TYR A 69 -3.44 6.66 -4.59
N HIS A 70 -2.38 6.23 -3.89
CA HIS A 70 -1.93 4.84 -3.96
C HIS A 70 -2.76 3.89 -3.08
N PHE A 71 -3.47 4.40 -2.07
CA PHE A 71 -4.25 3.56 -1.17
C PHE A 71 -5.53 3.07 -1.85
N THR A 72 -5.63 1.76 -2.06
CA THR A 72 -6.68 1.12 -2.85
C THR A 72 -7.74 0.43 -2.01
N VAL A 73 -8.82 -0.01 -2.66
CA VAL A 73 -9.83 -0.91 -2.08
C VAL A 73 -9.17 -2.20 -1.56
N ALA A 74 -8.22 -2.80 -2.30
CA ALA A 74 -7.48 -3.98 -1.86
C ALA A 74 -6.74 -3.74 -0.54
N ASP A 75 -6.06 -2.59 -0.41
CA ASP A 75 -5.32 -2.25 0.81
C ASP A 75 -6.27 -2.15 2.00
N LEU A 76 -7.44 -1.50 1.85
CA LEU A 76 -8.43 -1.43 2.92
C LEU A 76 -9.00 -2.81 3.29
N LEU A 77 -9.27 -3.69 2.32
CA LEU A 77 -9.73 -5.05 2.60
C LEU A 77 -8.69 -5.86 3.38
N ILE A 78 -7.40 -5.64 3.13
CA ILE A 78 -6.30 -6.27 3.88
C ILE A 78 -6.20 -5.72 5.31
N TYR A 79 -6.37 -4.40 5.51
CA TYR A 79 -6.49 -3.83 6.86
C TYR A 79 -7.62 -4.50 7.66
N ARG A 80 -8.79 -4.67 7.02
CA ARG A 80 -9.95 -5.29 7.67
C ARG A 80 -9.76 -6.79 7.91
N SER A 81 -9.02 -7.49 7.05
CA SER A 81 -8.75 -8.92 7.26
C SER A 81 -7.72 -9.18 8.38
N THR A 82 -6.82 -8.23 8.64
CA THR A 82 -5.79 -8.32 9.69
C THR A 82 -6.23 -7.80 11.05
N ASN A 83 -7.43 -7.20 11.16
CA ASN A 83 -7.89 -6.46 12.35
C ASN A 83 -6.93 -5.33 12.78
N ALA A 84 -6.08 -4.84 11.88
CA ALA A 84 -5.24 -3.69 12.16
C ALA A 84 -6.10 -2.42 12.33
N GLU A 85 -5.68 -1.56 13.25
CA GLU A 85 -6.25 -0.22 13.35
C GLU A 85 -5.95 0.56 12.06
N LEU A 86 -6.96 1.22 11.51
CA LEU A 86 -6.78 2.04 10.32
C LEU A 86 -6.21 3.40 10.75
N PHE A 87 -5.19 3.87 10.04
CA PHE A 87 -4.63 5.20 10.24
C PHE A 87 -5.62 6.30 9.82
N GLU A 88 -5.46 7.49 10.40
CA GLU A 88 -6.19 8.69 9.97
C GLU A 88 -5.27 9.58 9.11
N PRO A 89 -5.58 9.81 7.82
CA PRO A 89 -4.78 10.67 6.96
C PRO A 89 -4.78 12.13 7.44
N ARG A 90 -3.65 12.82 7.22
CA ARG A 90 -3.48 14.24 7.53
C ARG A 90 -3.60 15.08 6.23
N PHE A 91 -4.81 15.19 5.69
CA PHE A 91 -5.08 15.97 4.48
C PHE A 91 -4.80 17.48 4.68
N GLY A 92 -4.69 18.22 3.57
CA GLY A 92 -4.44 19.67 3.57
C GLY A 92 -2.95 20.05 3.72
N ARG A 93 -2.04 19.09 3.51
CA ARG A 93 -0.59 19.30 3.48
C ARG A 93 -0.08 19.23 2.04
N ASP A 94 1.07 19.85 1.77
CA ASP A 94 1.72 19.87 0.44
C ASP A 94 2.43 18.55 0.09
N PHE A 95 2.40 17.57 1.00
CA PHE A 95 3.03 16.26 0.85
C PHE A 95 2.04 15.13 1.15
N CYS A 96 2.51 13.88 1.05
CA CYS A 96 1.69 12.70 1.28
C CYS A 96 0.89 12.81 2.61
N PRO A 97 -0.45 12.73 2.59
CA PRO A 97 -1.26 12.82 3.82
C PRO A 97 -1.05 11.62 4.75
N TYR A 98 -0.39 10.57 4.26
CA TYR A 98 -0.05 9.39 5.04
C TYR A 98 1.32 9.49 5.72
N LEU A 99 2.02 10.62 5.58
CA LEU A 99 3.29 10.88 6.26
C LEU A 99 3.03 11.63 7.58
N GLY A 100 3.31 10.97 8.70
CA GLY A 100 3.34 11.54 10.04
C GLY A 100 4.73 12.06 10.41
N ASP A 101 4.86 12.55 11.64
CA ASP A 101 6.08 13.24 12.10
C ASP A 101 7.26 12.27 12.30
N ALA A 102 6.96 10.98 12.57
CA ALA A 102 7.94 9.91 12.71
C ALA A 102 8.06 9.02 11.45
N GLY A 103 7.49 9.44 10.32
CA GLY A 103 7.43 8.67 9.08
C GLY A 103 6.01 8.24 8.71
N CYS A 104 5.90 7.27 7.79
CA CYS A 104 4.60 6.84 7.27
C CYS A 104 3.70 6.31 8.39
N LEU A 105 2.43 6.73 8.40
CA LEU A 105 1.40 6.28 9.34
C LEU A 105 1.06 4.78 9.19
N MET A 106 1.52 4.16 8.11
CA MET A 106 1.32 2.74 7.81
C MET A 106 2.59 1.93 8.08
N GLN A 107 2.40 0.80 8.77
CA GLN A 107 3.43 -0.22 8.87
C GLN A 107 3.81 -0.74 7.47
N PRO A 108 5.07 -1.16 7.23
CA PRO A 108 5.52 -1.61 5.92
C PRO A 108 4.63 -2.68 5.25
N SER A 109 4.17 -3.68 6.00
CA SER A 109 3.24 -4.72 5.53
C SER A 109 1.90 -4.19 5.01
N LEU A 110 1.49 -3.02 5.48
CA LEU A 110 0.19 -2.43 5.22
C LEU A 110 0.27 -1.22 4.27
N ARG A 111 1.47 -0.87 3.80
CA ARG A 111 1.65 0.19 2.79
C ARG A 111 1.10 -0.28 1.44
N PRO A 112 0.58 0.63 0.61
CA PRO A 112 0.14 0.29 -0.74
C PRO A 112 1.25 -0.32 -1.59
N PHE A 113 0.87 -1.12 -2.59
CA PHE A 113 1.79 -1.76 -3.53
C PHE A 113 2.85 -0.78 -4.07
N ASN A 114 2.44 0.33 -4.69
CA ASN A 114 3.39 1.30 -5.24
C ASN A 114 4.31 1.91 -4.18
N CYS A 115 3.84 2.05 -2.94
CA CYS A 115 4.63 2.63 -1.85
C CYS A 115 5.68 1.66 -1.29
N ILE A 116 5.61 0.37 -1.63
CA ILE A 116 6.61 -0.64 -1.22
C ILE A 116 7.52 -1.07 -2.36
N THR A 117 7.03 -1.02 -3.60
CA THR A 117 7.77 -1.52 -4.77
C THR A 117 8.54 -0.44 -5.50
N PHE A 118 8.21 0.84 -5.30
CA PHE A 118 8.88 1.93 -5.98
C PHE A 118 10.21 2.27 -5.28
N ASN A 119 11.30 2.22 -6.04
CA ASN A 119 12.58 2.83 -5.70
C ASN A 119 12.96 3.79 -6.82
N CYS A 120 13.55 4.94 -6.47
CA CYS A 120 14.06 5.83 -7.49
C CYS A 120 15.45 5.38 -7.97
N GLU A 121 15.87 5.85 -9.14
CA GLU A 121 17.19 5.53 -9.72
C GLU A 121 18.36 5.81 -8.76
N ARG A 122 18.23 6.84 -7.91
CA ARG A 122 19.25 7.16 -6.90
C ARG A 122 19.35 6.10 -5.81
N VAL A 123 18.24 5.46 -5.46
CA VAL A 123 18.21 4.34 -4.50
C VAL A 123 18.77 3.09 -5.17
N GLU A 124 18.28 2.75 -6.36
CA GLU A 124 18.73 1.56 -7.08
C GLU A 124 20.21 1.61 -7.48
N GLY A 125 20.74 2.81 -7.78
CA GLY A 125 22.16 2.99 -8.09
C GLY A 125 23.13 2.68 -6.95
N LEU A 126 22.63 2.43 -5.73
CA LEU A 126 23.43 1.98 -4.59
C LEU A 126 23.46 0.46 -4.44
N TRP A 127 22.66 -0.26 -5.23
CA TRP A 127 22.39 -1.67 -5.03
C TRP A 127 23.25 -2.50 -5.96
N GLU A 128 23.80 -3.60 -5.42
CA GLU A 128 24.47 -4.59 -6.25
C GLU A 128 23.47 -5.23 -7.22
N PRO A 129 23.87 -5.57 -8.47
CA PRO A 129 22.97 -6.12 -9.48
C PRO A 129 22.14 -7.32 -8.99
N GLU A 130 22.74 -8.23 -8.23
CA GLU A 130 22.06 -9.42 -7.70
C GLU A 130 20.95 -9.07 -6.70
N ARG A 131 21.12 -7.96 -5.97
CA ARG A 131 20.11 -7.47 -5.01
C ARG A 131 18.97 -6.77 -5.73
N ILE A 132 19.26 -6.06 -6.81
CA ILE A 132 18.24 -5.49 -7.70
C ILE A 132 17.39 -6.62 -8.28
N GLU A 133 18.03 -7.67 -8.83
CA GLU A 133 17.33 -8.84 -9.35
C GLU A 133 16.46 -9.51 -8.28
N GLU A 134 16.97 -9.64 -7.05
CA GLU A 134 16.21 -10.21 -5.94
C GLU A 134 14.97 -9.36 -5.61
N PHE A 135 15.14 -8.05 -5.51
CA PHE A 135 14.03 -7.13 -5.25
C PHE A 135 12.94 -7.27 -6.32
N TYR A 136 13.30 -7.23 -7.60
CA TYR A 136 12.35 -7.35 -8.70
C TYR A 136 11.73 -8.76 -8.80
N ARG A 137 12.43 -9.81 -8.37
CA ARG A 137 11.85 -11.15 -8.24
C ARG A 137 10.74 -11.17 -7.19
N ARG A 138 10.94 -10.53 -6.04
CA ARG A 138 9.94 -10.41 -4.97
C ARG A 138 8.79 -9.49 -5.35
N GLU A 139 9.06 -8.40 -6.08
CA GLU A 139 8.04 -7.50 -6.60
C GLU A 139 7.08 -8.24 -7.54
N ARG A 140 7.59 -9.07 -8.45
CA ARG A 140 6.75 -9.90 -9.34
C ARG A 140 5.86 -10.86 -8.56
N GLU A 141 6.37 -11.44 -7.48
CA GLU A 141 5.57 -12.29 -6.62
C GLU A 141 4.46 -11.51 -5.91
N LEU A 142 4.77 -10.33 -5.38
CA LEU A 142 3.75 -9.45 -4.79
C LEU A 142 2.68 -9.07 -5.83
N ARG A 143 3.09 -8.76 -7.06
CA ARG A 143 2.19 -8.43 -8.17
C ARG A 143 1.26 -9.60 -8.50
N ARG A 144 1.79 -10.83 -8.51
CA ARG A 144 1.02 -12.06 -8.72
C ARG A 144 -0.05 -12.23 -7.64
N LEU A 145 0.29 -12.02 -6.36
CA LEU A 145 -0.68 -12.11 -5.26
C LEU A 145 -1.82 -11.09 -5.38
N TYR A 146 -1.50 -9.85 -5.75
CA TYR A 146 -2.54 -8.86 -6.01
C TYR A 146 -3.40 -9.20 -7.24
N ASN A 147 -2.82 -9.79 -8.29
CA ASN A 147 -3.59 -10.25 -9.47
C ASN A 147 -4.57 -11.37 -9.08
N GLU A 148 -4.16 -12.29 -8.21
CA GLU A 148 -5.07 -13.32 -7.69
C GLU A 148 -6.23 -12.72 -6.91
N LEU A 149 -5.96 -11.69 -6.11
CA LEU A 149 -7.00 -10.98 -5.36
C LEU A 149 -8.00 -10.30 -6.31
N GLU A 150 -7.50 -9.67 -7.36
CA GLU A 150 -8.29 -9.06 -8.42
C GLU A 150 -9.14 -10.08 -9.20
N VAL A 151 -8.58 -11.24 -9.55
CA VAL A 151 -9.35 -12.33 -10.17
C VAL A 151 -10.47 -12.82 -9.24
N ALA A 152 -10.21 -12.91 -7.94
CA ALA A 152 -11.18 -13.43 -6.97
C ALA A 152 -12.29 -12.42 -6.62
N LEU A 153 -12.00 -11.12 -6.63
CA LEU A 153 -12.91 -10.10 -6.13
C LEU A 153 -13.38 -9.10 -7.18
N GLY A 154 -12.73 -9.02 -8.34
CA GLY A 154 -13.00 -8.05 -9.41
C GLY A 154 -12.00 -6.90 -9.47
N SER A 155 -11.93 -6.22 -10.62
CA SER A 155 -10.95 -5.16 -10.91
C SER A 155 -11.07 -3.92 -10.03
N GLN A 156 -12.23 -3.68 -9.41
CA GLN A 156 -12.43 -2.56 -8.50
C GLN A 156 -11.50 -2.61 -7.27
N VAL A 157 -10.94 -3.76 -6.93
CA VAL A 157 -9.96 -3.84 -5.83
C VAL A 157 -8.69 -3.02 -6.10
N ARG A 158 -8.39 -2.72 -7.37
CA ARG A 158 -7.26 -1.86 -7.78
C ARG A 158 -7.57 -0.36 -7.72
N GLN A 159 -8.83 0.01 -7.53
CA GLN A 159 -9.24 1.41 -7.52
C GLN A 159 -8.69 2.11 -6.26
N GLY A 160 -8.04 3.26 -6.47
CA GLY A 160 -7.64 4.15 -5.38
C GLY A 160 -8.87 4.76 -4.71
N LEU A 161 -8.91 4.79 -3.38
CA LEU A 161 -10.08 5.29 -2.63
C LEU A 161 -10.42 6.76 -2.95
N LEU A 162 -9.41 7.56 -3.32
CA LEU A 162 -9.55 8.97 -3.65
C LEU A 162 -9.68 9.24 -5.16
N MET A 163 -9.68 8.21 -6.00
CA MET A 163 -9.78 8.36 -7.47
C MET A 163 -11.22 8.19 -8.00
N GLY A 164 -12.19 7.90 -7.14
CA GLY A 164 -13.55 7.50 -7.53
C GLY A 164 -14.61 8.59 -7.63
N GLN A 165 -14.25 9.87 -7.71
CA GLN A 165 -15.21 10.97 -7.86
C GLN A 165 -14.63 12.07 -8.77
N SER A 166 -14.41 11.76 -10.04
CA SER A 166 -14.56 12.77 -11.08
C SER A 166 -16.02 12.71 -11.50
N ASP A 167 -16.79 13.75 -11.16
CA ASP A 167 -18.09 13.98 -11.79
C ASP A 167 -17.95 14.05 -13.32
#